data_AF-A0A9P9CXM2-F1
#
_entry.id   AF-A0A9P9CXM2-F1
#
_cell.length_a   1.000
_cell.length_b   1.000
_cell.length_c   1.000
_cell.angle_alpha   90.00
_cell.angle_beta   90.00
_cell.angle_gamma   90.00
#
_symmetry.space_group_name_H-M   'P 1'
#
loop_
_entity.id
_entity.type
_entity.pdbx_description
1 polymer ?
#
loop_
_entity_poly.entity_id
_entity_poly.type
_entity_poly.pdbx_seq_one_letter_code
_entity_poly.pdbx_strand_id
1 'polypeptide(L)'
;MPTSSAPGVHRRARKKNGRFDVPLERSLQHIDQLILESTNGEEIEELKRHKRRLKNRQAAYESPGIDSRYRKKKRTEELGAENELYVERNRGLEEEKAELEMQLKNLTIKNEELLLQNGHLSQEVGALRSERERLVEKQSDPSPTILQSQPFNEFSEFSIDIDNWDEFIMANSFTMDSNQWMQMLSLTS
;
A
#
# COMPACT_ATOMS: atom_id res chain seq x y z
N MET A 1 -45.38 -20.02 -0.41
CA MET A 1 -45.78 -19.30 -1.64
C MET A 1 -44.85 -19.72 -2.77
N PRO A 2 -45.24 -20.64 -3.67
CA PRO A 2 -44.42 -21.00 -4.82
C PRO A 2 -44.81 -20.12 -6.01
N THR A 3 -43.85 -19.38 -6.57
CA THR A 3 -44.07 -18.58 -7.79
C THR A 3 -43.96 -19.47 -9.01
N SER A 4 -45.06 -19.49 -9.75
CA SER A 4 -45.34 -20.15 -11.01
C SER A 4 -44.39 -19.76 -12.16
N SER A 5 -43.93 -20.79 -12.88
CA SER A 5 -43.98 -20.92 -14.34
C SER A 5 -43.59 -19.69 -15.19
N ALA A 6 -42.33 -19.66 -15.65
CA ALA A 6 -41.94 -18.85 -16.81
C ALA A 6 -42.13 -19.68 -18.09
N PRO A 7 -42.84 -19.18 -19.11
CA PRO A 7 -43.17 -19.95 -20.31
C PRO A 7 -42.02 -19.98 -21.31
N GLY A 8 -41.74 -21.20 -21.80
CA GLY A 8 -41.40 -21.49 -23.19
C GLY A 8 -40.38 -20.59 -23.89
N VAL A 9 -39.10 -20.93 -23.75
CA VAL A 9 -38.08 -20.55 -24.74
C VAL A 9 -38.40 -21.31 -26.03
N HIS A 10 -39.24 -20.73 -26.89
CA HIS A 10 -39.26 -21.07 -28.30
C HIS A 10 -37.87 -20.78 -28.85
N ARG A 11 -37.00 -21.80 -28.86
CA ARG A 11 -35.78 -21.79 -29.65
C ARG A 11 -36.23 -21.58 -31.08
N ARG A 12 -36.17 -20.33 -31.56
CA ARG A 12 -36.32 -20.02 -32.98
C ARG A 12 -35.31 -20.92 -33.69
N ALA A 13 -35.81 -21.91 -34.42
CA ALA A 13 -35.00 -22.77 -35.25
C ALA A 13 -34.16 -21.84 -36.14
N ARG A 14 -32.84 -21.86 -35.96
CA ARG A 14 -31.93 -21.17 -36.86
C ARG A 14 -32.12 -21.84 -38.21
N LYS A 15 -32.79 -21.14 -39.13
CA LYS A 15 -32.91 -21.54 -40.53
C LYS A 15 -31.49 -21.88 -40.99
N LYS A 16 -31.29 -23.12 -41.47
CA LYS A 16 -30.02 -23.54 -42.06
C LYS A 16 -29.86 -22.70 -43.31
N ASN A 17 -29.18 -21.57 -43.20
CA ASN A 17 -28.89 -20.71 -44.31
C ASN A 17 -27.83 -21.44 -45.14
N GLY A 18 -28.29 -22.24 -46.11
CA GLY A 18 -27.44 -22.70 -47.19
C GLY A 18 -26.68 -21.50 -47.72
N ARG A 19 -25.37 -21.62 -47.76
CA ARG A 19 -24.45 -20.58 -48.24
C ARG A 19 -24.80 -20.35 -49.70
N PHE A 20 -25.58 -19.31 -49.96
CA PHE A 20 -25.97 -18.91 -51.30
C PHE A 20 -24.76 -18.18 -51.87
N ASP A 21 -23.94 -18.90 -52.63
CA ASP A 21 -22.87 -18.29 -53.41
C ASP A 21 -23.52 -17.40 -54.47
N VAL A 22 -23.35 -16.09 -54.32
CA VAL A 22 -23.77 -15.14 -55.36
C VAL A 22 -22.64 -15.09 -56.37
N PRO A 23 -22.91 -15.40 -57.65
CA PRO A 23 -21.93 -15.27 -58.72
C PRO A 23 -21.28 -13.88 -58.70
N LEU A 24 -19.96 -13.86 -58.92
CA LEU A 24 -19.12 -12.65 -58.84
C LEU A 24 -19.51 -11.57 -59.87
N GLU A 25 -20.36 -11.88 -60.84
CA GLU A 25 -20.72 -11.00 -61.96
C GLU A 25 -21.84 -9.98 -61.66
N ARG A 26 -22.53 -10.04 -60.52
CA ARG A 26 -23.58 -9.05 -60.16
C ARG A 26 -23.13 -8.08 -59.07
N SER A 27 -22.57 -6.95 -59.48
CA SER A 27 -22.27 -5.78 -58.64
C SER A 27 -23.56 -5.02 -58.26
N LEU A 28 -23.55 -4.26 -57.15
CA LEU A 28 -24.64 -3.33 -56.80
C LEU A 28 -25.01 -2.39 -57.97
N GLN A 29 -24.01 -1.98 -58.75
CA GLN A 29 -24.20 -1.14 -59.94
C GLN A 29 -24.92 -1.86 -61.07
N HIS A 30 -24.64 -3.15 -61.26
CA HIS A 30 -25.30 -3.98 -62.27
C HIS A 30 -26.79 -4.20 -61.92
N ILE A 31 -27.12 -4.41 -60.64
CA ILE A 31 -28.53 -4.51 -60.21
C ILE A 31 -29.26 -3.18 -60.42
N ASP A 32 -28.58 -2.05 -60.24
CA ASP A 32 -29.17 -0.72 -60.47
C ASP A 32 -29.44 -0.44 -61.93
N GLN A 33 -28.56 -0.89 -62.83
CA GLN A 33 -28.79 -0.83 -64.28
C GLN A 33 -29.98 -1.71 -64.71
N LEU A 34 -30.06 -2.95 -64.23
CA LEU A 34 -31.20 -3.84 -64.54
C LEU A 34 -32.53 -3.29 -64.03
N ILE A 35 -32.57 -2.61 -62.87
CA ILE A 35 -33.78 -1.96 -62.37
C ILE A 35 -34.25 -0.83 -63.30
N LEU A 36 -33.32 -0.12 -63.93
CA LEU A 36 -33.63 0.97 -64.87
C LEU A 36 -34.08 0.47 -66.25
N GLU A 37 -33.55 -0.68 -66.69
CA GLU A 37 -33.86 -1.28 -67.99
C GLU A 37 -35.14 -2.15 -67.97
N SER A 38 -35.49 -2.74 -66.83
CA SER A 38 -36.71 -3.54 -66.69
C SER A 38 -37.97 -2.68 -66.74
N THR A 39 -38.92 -3.06 -67.61
CA THR A 39 -40.27 -2.49 -67.68
C THR A 39 -41.32 -3.35 -66.96
N ASN A 40 -40.94 -4.55 -66.51
CA ASN A 40 -41.81 -5.46 -65.78
C ASN A 40 -41.76 -5.18 -64.27
N GLY A 41 -42.91 -4.87 -63.67
CA GLY A 41 -43.03 -4.55 -62.25
C GLY A 41 -42.63 -5.69 -61.31
N GLU A 42 -42.87 -6.95 -61.69
CA GLU A 42 -42.52 -8.11 -60.86
C GLU A 42 -40.99 -8.30 -60.77
N GLU A 43 -40.30 -8.08 -61.89
CA GLU A 43 -38.84 -8.18 -62.00
C GLU A 43 -38.13 -7.08 -61.21
N ILE A 44 -38.64 -5.85 -61.26
CA ILE A 44 -38.13 -4.71 -60.50
C ILE A 44 -38.16 -5.01 -58.98
N GLU A 45 -39.25 -5.59 -58.49
CA GLU A 45 -39.38 -5.93 -57.07
C GLU A 45 -38.41 -7.05 -56.66
N GLU A 46 -38.13 -8.01 -57.55
CA GLU A 46 -37.10 -9.03 -57.31
C GLU A 46 -35.68 -8.45 -57.26
N LEU A 47 -35.34 -7.57 -58.20
CA LEU A 47 -34.04 -6.90 -58.24
C LEU A 47 -33.82 -6.00 -57.02
N LYS A 48 -34.85 -5.29 -56.55
CA LYS A 48 -34.78 -4.53 -55.28
C LYS A 48 -34.52 -5.43 -54.07
N ARG A 49 -35.17 -6.60 -53.99
CA ARG A 49 -34.90 -7.60 -52.94
C ARG A 49 -33.44 -8.08 -53.02
N HIS A 50 -32.94 -8.31 -54.23
CA HIS A 50 -31.55 -8.71 -54.45
C HIS A 50 -30.55 -7.62 -54.02
N LYS A 51 -30.78 -6.36 -54.41
CA LYS A 51 -29.98 -5.20 -53.97
C LYS A 51 -29.91 -5.10 -52.43
N ARG A 52 -31.03 -5.28 -51.75
CA ARG A 52 -31.10 -5.27 -50.28
C ARG A 52 -30.28 -6.40 -49.64
N ARG A 53 -30.35 -7.62 -50.19
CA ARG A 53 -29.53 -8.75 -49.72
C ARG A 53 -28.04 -8.48 -49.89
N LEU A 54 -27.62 -7.90 -51.02
CA LEU A 54 -26.23 -7.53 -51.26
C LEU A 54 -25.73 -6.48 -50.26
N LYS A 55 -26.49 -5.40 -50.03
CA LYS A 55 -26.13 -4.40 -49.02
C LYS A 55 -26.03 -4.98 -47.61
N ASN A 56 -26.96 -5.85 -47.21
CA ASN A 56 -26.89 -6.53 -45.90
C ASN A 56 -25.67 -7.45 -45.79
N ARG A 57 -25.32 -8.14 -46.87
CA ARG A 57 -24.12 -9.00 -46.92
C ARG A 57 -22.86 -8.16 -46.82
N GLN A 58 -22.77 -7.07 -47.59
CA GLN A 58 -21.65 -6.15 -47.55
C GLN A 58 -21.52 -5.50 -46.18
N ALA A 59 -22.62 -5.03 -45.58
CA ALA A 59 -22.63 -4.50 -44.21
C ALA A 59 -22.21 -5.53 -43.15
N ALA A 60 -22.49 -6.83 -43.34
CA ALA A 60 -22.02 -7.87 -42.43
C ALA A 60 -20.51 -8.19 -42.58
N TYR A 61 -19.95 -7.94 -43.77
CA TYR A 61 -18.50 -8.05 -44.00
C TYR A 61 -17.75 -6.77 -43.60
N GLU A 62 -18.34 -5.60 -43.81
CA GLU A 62 -17.74 -4.27 -43.56
C GLU A 62 -18.00 -3.73 -42.14
N SER A 63 -19.02 -4.22 -41.44
CA SER A 63 -19.47 -3.67 -40.16
C SER A 63 -19.98 -4.81 -39.25
N PRO A 64 -20.15 -4.62 -37.94
CA PRO A 64 -19.24 -4.25 -36.86
C PRO A 64 -19.16 -5.40 -35.83
N GLY A 65 -19.46 -6.65 -36.23
CA GLY A 65 -19.53 -7.78 -35.31
C GLY A 65 -18.17 -8.25 -34.78
N ILE A 66 -17.13 -8.14 -35.62
CA ILE A 66 -15.75 -8.47 -35.26
C ILE A 66 -15.12 -7.32 -34.48
N ASP A 67 -15.34 -6.08 -34.93
CA ASP A 67 -14.84 -4.87 -34.28
C ASP A 67 -15.49 -4.63 -32.90
N SER A 68 -16.82 -4.80 -32.77
CA SER A 68 -17.51 -4.69 -31.47
C SER A 68 -17.03 -5.76 -30.47
N ARG A 69 -16.85 -7.01 -30.93
CA ARG A 69 -16.29 -8.09 -30.09
C ARG A 69 -14.84 -7.79 -29.71
N TYR A 70 -14.06 -7.27 -30.64
CA TYR A 70 -12.66 -6.90 -30.42
C TYR A 70 -12.54 -5.77 -29.39
N ARG A 71 -13.28 -4.67 -29.55
CA ARG A 71 -13.29 -3.56 -28.57
C ARG A 71 -13.74 -4.01 -27.19
N LYS A 72 -14.79 -4.85 -27.13
CA LYS A 72 -15.27 -5.39 -25.86
C LYS A 72 -14.21 -6.27 -25.20
N LYS A 73 -13.56 -7.14 -25.97
CA LYS A 73 -12.46 -7.99 -25.50
C LYS A 73 -11.28 -7.14 -24.99
N LYS A 74 -10.85 -6.16 -25.78
CA LYS A 74 -9.77 -5.23 -25.40
C LYS A 74 -10.09 -4.50 -24.10
N ARG A 75 -11.32 -3.97 -23.95
CA ARG A 75 -11.75 -3.31 -22.72
C ARG A 75 -11.76 -4.25 -21.51
N THR A 76 -12.18 -5.51 -21.68
CA THR A 76 -12.13 -6.48 -20.57
C THR A 76 -10.71 -6.88 -20.20
N GLU A 77 -9.80 -6.92 -21.17
CA GLU A 77 -8.37 -7.18 -20.93
C GLU A 77 -7.71 -5.99 -20.22
N GLU A 78 -7.98 -4.76 -20.66
CA GLU A 78 -7.51 -3.52 -20.02
C GLU A 78 -8.00 -3.43 -18.56
N LEU A 79 -9.29 -3.70 -18.31
CA LEU A 79 -9.84 -3.73 -16.95
C LEU A 79 -9.24 -4.86 -16.09
N GLY A 80 -8.92 -6.00 -16.69
CA GLY A 80 -8.25 -7.11 -15.99
C GLY A 80 -6.86 -6.72 -15.53
N ALA A 81 -6.05 -6.15 -16.44
CA ALA A 81 -4.71 -5.66 -16.12
C ALA A 81 -4.72 -4.53 -15.09
N GLU A 82 -5.66 -3.59 -15.19
CA GLU A 82 -5.82 -2.53 -14.19
C GLU A 82 -6.20 -3.09 -12.82
N ASN A 83 -7.10 -4.07 -12.78
CA ASN A 83 -7.50 -4.74 -11.54
C ASN A 83 -6.33 -5.53 -10.92
N GLU A 84 -5.52 -6.20 -11.73
CA GLU A 84 -4.30 -6.87 -11.25
C GLU A 84 -3.32 -5.89 -10.60
N LEU A 85 -3.13 -4.71 -11.19
CA LEU A 85 -2.31 -3.65 -10.59
C LEU A 85 -2.87 -3.14 -9.26
N TYR A 86 -4.19 -2.95 -9.15
CA TYR A 86 -4.81 -2.55 -7.88
C TYR A 86 -4.69 -3.63 -6.81
N VAL A 87 -4.87 -4.90 -7.18
CA VAL A 87 -4.71 -6.03 -6.25
C VAL A 87 -3.27 -6.09 -5.74
N GLU A 88 -2.29 -5.98 -6.63
CA GLU A 88 -0.88 -5.99 -6.27
C GLU A 88 -0.51 -4.81 -5.35
N ARG A 89 -0.99 -3.60 -5.69
CA ARG A 89 -0.79 -2.41 -4.86
C ARG A 89 -1.42 -2.56 -3.48
N ASN A 90 -2.65 -3.08 -3.41
CA ASN A 90 -3.33 -3.30 -2.15
C ASN A 90 -2.59 -4.32 -1.29
N ARG A 91 -2.10 -5.41 -1.89
CA ARG A 91 -1.26 -6.39 -1.20
C ARG A 91 -0.02 -5.74 -0.58
N GLY A 92 0.71 -4.92 -1.36
CA GLY A 92 1.88 -4.22 -0.84
C GLY A 92 1.55 -3.27 0.32
N LEU A 93 0.42 -2.56 0.24
CA LEU A 93 -0.05 -1.68 1.33
C LEU A 93 -0.48 -2.47 2.57
N GLU A 94 -1.09 -3.65 2.40
CA GLU A 94 -1.46 -4.53 3.51
C GLU A 94 -0.22 -5.11 4.21
N GLU A 95 0.81 -5.48 3.45
CA GLU A 95 2.09 -5.94 3.97
C GLU A 95 2.82 -4.82 4.75
N GLU A 96 2.91 -3.61 4.19
CA GLU A 96 3.50 -2.45 4.86
C GLU A 96 2.76 -2.10 6.15
N LYS A 97 1.42 -2.13 6.13
CA LYS A 97 0.60 -1.90 7.32
C LYS A 97 0.89 -2.94 8.40
N ALA A 98 0.97 -4.22 8.05
CA ALA A 98 1.27 -5.29 9.00
C ALA A 98 2.68 -5.12 9.61
N GLU A 99 3.65 -4.69 8.81
CA GLU A 99 5.00 -4.40 9.29
C GLU A 99 5.00 -3.23 10.29
N LEU A 100 4.33 -2.12 9.97
CA LEU A 100 4.22 -0.97 10.87
C LEU A 100 3.49 -1.31 12.17
N GLU A 101 2.43 -2.12 12.12
CA GLU A 101 1.73 -2.60 13.32
C GLU A 101 2.65 -3.44 14.22
N MET A 102 3.51 -4.28 13.63
CA MET A 102 4.50 -5.05 14.37
C MET A 102 5.56 -4.13 15.01
N GLN A 103 6.06 -3.15 14.28
CA GLN A 103 7.02 -2.16 14.80
C GLN A 103 6.43 -1.37 15.97
N LEU A 104 5.18 -0.89 15.83
CA LEU A 104 4.46 -0.19 16.90
C LEU A 104 4.33 -1.08 18.14
N LYS A 105 3.93 -2.34 17.97
CA LYS A 105 3.83 -3.29 19.08
C LYS A 105 5.17 -3.47 19.81
N ASN A 106 6.27 -3.61 19.06
CA ASN A 106 7.60 -3.74 19.64
C ASN A 106 8.03 -2.48 20.42
N LEU A 107 7.73 -1.29 19.88
CA LEU A 107 8.00 -0.03 20.55
C LEU A 107 7.18 0.13 21.83
N THR A 108 5.91 -0.25 21.81
CA THR A 108 5.05 -0.22 23.01
C THR A 108 5.61 -1.12 24.11
N ILE A 109 5.98 -2.36 23.77
CA ILE A 109 6.60 -3.29 24.74
C ILE A 109 7.89 -2.71 25.31
N LYS A 110 8.76 -2.15 24.46
CA LYS A 110 10.03 -1.55 24.90
C LYS A 110 9.81 -0.32 25.78
N ASN A 111 8.78 0.48 25.48
CA ASN A 111 8.42 1.63 26.29
C ASN A 111 7.94 1.20 27.69
N GLU A 112 7.07 0.19 27.75
CA GLU A 112 6.62 -0.40 29.02
C GLU A 112 7.78 -0.94 29.87
N GLU A 113 8.73 -1.64 29.24
CA GLU A 113 9.94 -2.13 29.92
C GLU A 113 10.79 -0.99 30.49
N LEU A 114 11.04 0.06 29.70
CA LEU A 114 11.78 1.25 30.14
C LEU A 114 11.06 1.99 31.27
N LEU A 115 9.73 2.06 31.23
CA LEU A 115 8.94 2.68 32.29
C LEU A 115 9.10 1.92 33.61
N LEU A 116 9.04 0.59 33.57
CA LEU A 116 9.28 -0.26 34.74
C LEU A 116 10.70 -0.10 35.30
N GLN A 117 11.70 -0.10 34.42
CA GLN A 117 13.10 0.08 34.81
C GLN A 117 13.33 1.46 35.44
N ASN A 118 12.78 2.52 34.85
CA ASN A 118 12.85 3.87 35.42
C ASN A 118 12.15 3.96 36.78
N GLY A 119 11.03 3.27 36.96
CA GLY A 119 10.36 3.14 38.25
C GLY A 119 11.26 2.50 39.31
N HIS A 120 11.92 1.40 38.98
CA HIS A 120 12.87 0.72 39.87
C HIS A 120 14.05 1.64 40.25
N LEU A 121 14.70 2.25 39.26
CA LEU A 121 15.82 3.17 39.49
C LEU A 121 15.40 4.38 40.34
N SER A 122 14.19 4.92 40.12
CA SER A 122 13.67 6.03 40.93
C SER A 122 13.47 5.62 42.39
N GLN A 123 13.00 4.40 42.65
CA GLN A 123 12.87 3.87 44.01
C GLN A 123 14.24 3.67 44.67
N GLU A 124 15.21 3.11 43.96
CA GLU A 124 16.58 2.90 44.45
C GLU A 124 17.26 4.23 44.78
N VAL A 125 17.18 5.22 43.88
CA VAL A 125 17.67 6.58 44.14
C VAL A 125 16.99 7.19 45.37
N GLY A 126 15.68 6.97 45.54
CA GLY A 126 14.94 7.40 46.74
C GLY A 126 15.49 6.77 48.02
N ALA A 127 15.69 5.44 48.02
CA ALA A 127 16.23 4.71 49.17
C ALA A 127 17.64 5.17 49.54
N LEU A 128 18.52 5.34 48.56
CA LEU A 128 19.87 5.84 48.77
C LEU A 128 19.88 7.27 49.32
N ARG A 129 18.97 8.14 48.87
CA ARG A 129 18.81 9.51 49.41
C ARG A 129 18.39 9.49 50.88
N SER A 130 17.41 8.66 51.24
CA SER A 130 16.97 8.50 52.64
C SER A 130 18.07 7.94 53.53
N GLU A 131 18.84 6.97 53.06
CA GLU A 131 19.97 6.43 53.82
C GLU A 131 21.08 7.48 54.00
N ARG A 132 21.39 8.24 52.94
CA ARG A 132 22.33 9.37 53.04
C ARG A 132 21.89 10.38 54.09
N GLU A 133 20.62 10.76 54.12
CA GLU A 133 20.07 11.69 55.11
C GLU A 133 20.25 11.17 56.55
N ARG A 134 19.98 9.88 56.79
CA ARG A 134 20.21 9.24 58.09
C ARG A 134 21.67 9.24 58.52
N LEU A 135 22.60 9.02 57.58
CA LEU A 135 24.03 9.04 57.88
C LEU A 135 24.53 10.46 58.18
N VAL A 136 24.03 11.46 57.45
CA VAL A 136 24.33 12.88 57.75
C VAL A 136 23.79 13.26 59.12
N GLU A 137 22.57 12.85 59.48
CA GLU A 137 21.98 13.12 60.80
C GLU A 137 22.85 12.53 61.92
N LYS A 138 23.27 11.26 61.80
CA LYS A 138 24.18 10.61 62.76
C LYS A 138 25.56 11.28 62.87
N GLN A 139 26.07 11.88 61.78
CA GLN A 139 27.33 12.64 61.81
C GLN A 139 27.17 14.05 62.38
N SER A 140 25.94 14.59 62.36
CA SER A 140 25.63 15.95 62.83
C SER A 140 25.40 16.03 64.35
N ASP A 141 25.29 14.88 65.03
CA ASP A 141 25.24 14.82 66.48
C ASP A 141 26.58 15.29 67.09
N PRO A 142 26.60 16.37 67.90
CA PRO A 142 27.83 16.83 68.53
C PRO A 142 28.20 15.90 69.69
N SER A 143 28.93 14.82 69.39
CA SER A 143 29.69 14.13 70.43
C SER A 143 30.91 15.00 70.79
N PRO A 144 31.20 15.28 72.08
CA PRO A 144 32.21 16.24 72.49
C PRO A 144 33.61 15.61 72.34
N THR A 145 34.12 15.56 71.12
CA THR A 145 35.51 15.18 70.89
C THR A 145 36.38 16.42 70.98
N ILE A 146 37.03 16.56 72.13
CA ILE A 146 38.12 17.48 72.40
C ILE A 146 39.12 17.40 71.24
N LEU A 147 39.21 18.50 70.47
CA LEU A 147 40.23 18.74 69.47
C LEU A 147 41.60 18.81 70.15
N GLN A 148 42.32 17.70 70.17
CA GLN A 148 43.76 17.70 70.42
C GLN A 148 44.44 17.95 69.07
N SER A 149 45.01 19.14 68.92
CA SER A 149 45.77 19.56 67.75
C SER A 149 46.95 18.61 67.49
N GLN A 150 46.87 17.85 66.40
CA GLN A 150 48.03 17.26 65.73
C GLN A 150 48.24 17.97 64.40
N PRO A 151 49.46 18.44 64.09
CA PRO A 151 49.75 19.11 62.83
C PRO A 151 49.64 18.13 61.65
N PHE A 152 48.77 18.50 60.72
CA PHE A 152 48.52 17.88 59.42
C PHE A 152 49.77 18.00 58.55
N ASN A 153 50.65 16.99 58.57
CA ASN A 153 51.85 16.97 57.73
C ASN A 153 52.11 15.62 57.03
N GLU A 154 51.09 14.77 56.91
CA GLU A 154 51.21 13.44 56.30
C GLU A 154 50.16 13.20 55.19
N PHE A 155 49.95 14.21 54.34
CA PHE A 155 49.17 14.04 53.09
C PHE A 155 49.87 14.65 51.86
N SER A 156 51.13 15.10 52.00
CA SER A 156 51.92 15.61 50.87
C SER A 156 52.47 14.49 49.96
N GLU A 157 52.27 13.22 50.29
CA GLU A 157 52.83 12.07 49.56
C GLU A 157 51.77 11.30 48.74
N PHE A 158 50.69 11.98 48.34
CA PHE A 158 49.77 11.48 47.31
C PHE A 158 49.33 12.65 46.43
N SER A 159 50.27 13.22 45.66
CA SER A 159 49.87 14.01 44.48
C SER A 159 49.25 13.04 43.49
N ILE A 160 47.92 12.96 43.49
CA ILE A 160 47.18 12.43 42.35
C ILE A 160 47.36 13.46 41.25
N ASP A 161 48.11 13.10 40.22
CA ASP A 161 48.31 13.93 39.04
C ASP A 161 46.96 14.38 38.48
N ILE A 162 46.76 15.70 38.44
CA ILE A 162 45.55 16.38 37.95
C ILE A 162 45.27 16.04 36.47
N ASP A 163 46.28 15.59 35.74
CA ASP A 163 46.18 15.22 34.32
C ASP A 163 45.45 13.89 34.07
N ASN A 164 45.21 13.08 35.11
CA ASN A 164 44.56 11.77 34.96
C ASN A 164 43.01 11.85 34.94
N TRP A 165 42.44 12.98 35.37
CA TRP A 165 40.98 13.19 35.35
C TRP A 165 40.47 13.61 33.96
N ASP A 166 41.29 14.28 33.15
CA ASP A 166 40.91 14.65 31.78
C ASP A 166 40.81 13.42 30.86
N GLU A 167 41.65 12.41 31.07
CA GLU A 167 41.57 11.14 30.33
C GLU A 167 40.30 10.35 30.70
N PHE A 168 39.86 10.41 31.96
CA PHE A 168 38.61 9.78 32.41
C PHE A 168 37.36 10.51 31.89
N ILE A 169 37.39 11.85 31.80
CA ILE A 169 36.29 12.65 31.26
C ILE A 169 36.15 12.45 29.74
N MET A 170 37.25 12.32 29.01
CA MET A 170 37.25 12.04 27.57
C MET A 170 36.82 10.60 27.25
N ALA A 171 37.18 9.63 28.10
CA ALA A 171 36.77 8.23 27.93
C ALA A 171 35.27 7.98 28.23
N ASN A 172 34.65 8.81 29.08
CA ASN A 172 33.22 8.74 29.41
C ASN A 172 32.37 9.81 28.73
N SER A 173 32.95 10.65 27.87
CA SER A 173 32.16 11.55 27.02
C SER A 173 31.50 10.74 25.91
N PHE A 174 30.24 10.39 26.12
CA PHE A 174 29.35 9.94 25.05
C PHE A 174 29.16 11.12 24.10
N THR A 175 30.01 11.24 23.08
CA THR A 175 29.89 12.23 22.02
C THR A 175 28.69 11.86 21.17
N MET A 176 27.50 12.30 21.59
CA MET A 176 26.30 12.22 20.78
C MET A 176 26.39 13.35 19.74
N ASP A 177 26.55 12.99 18.48
CA ASP A 177 26.66 13.91 17.35
C ASP A 177 25.45 14.86 17.33
N SER A 178 25.68 16.18 17.21
CA SER A 178 24.63 17.21 17.32
C SER A 178 23.51 17.04 16.28
N ASN A 179 23.77 16.27 15.22
CA ASN A 179 22.78 15.91 14.21
C ASN A 179 21.74 14.89 14.68
N GLN A 180 22.02 14.08 15.72
CA GLN A 180 21.06 13.12 16.27
C GLN A 180 19.96 13.77 17.12
N TRP A 181 20.26 14.88 17.79
CA TRP A 181 19.26 15.64 18.56
C TRP A 181 18.20 16.29 17.68
N MET A 182 18.55 16.71 16.45
CA MET A 182 17.57 17.29 15.53
C MET A 182 16.61 16.25 14.93
N GLN A 183 17.04 14.99 14.73
CA GLN A 183 16.15 13.95 14.21
C GLN A 183 15.08 13.50 15.23
N MET A 184 15.38 13.59 16.54
CA MET A 184 14.40 13.26 17.59
C MET A 184 13.31 14.32 17.74
N LEU A 185 13.59 15.59 17.45
CA LEU A 185 12.60 16.67 17.54
C LEU A 185 11.68 16.76 16.30
N SER A 186 12.07 16.18 15.16
CA SER A 186 11.22 16.14 13.96
C SER A 186 10.19 15.00 13.94
N LEU A 187 10.25 14.06 14.88
CA LEU A 187 9.32 12.92 14.98
C LEU A 187 8.12 13.17 15.93
N THR A 188 8.01 14.37 16.48
CA THR A 188 6.94 14.77 17.42
C THR A 188 6.10 15.95 16.93
N SER A 189 5.89 16.09 15.62
CA SER A 189 4.93 17.05 15.06
C SER A 189 4.00 16.44 14.04
#